data_AF-A0A971ZZQ7-F1
#
_entry.id   AF-A0A971ZZQ7-F1
#
_cell.length_a   1.000
_cell.length_b   1.000
_cell.length_c   1.000
_cell.angle_alpha   90.00
_cell.angle_beta   90.00
_cell.angle_gamma   90.00
#
_symmetry.space_group_name_H-M   'P 1'
#
loop_
_entity.id
_entity.type
_entity.pdbx_description
1 polymer ?
#
loop_
_entity_poly.entity_id
_entity_poly.type
_entity_poly.pdbx_seq_one_letter_code
_entity_poly.pdbx_strand_id
1 'polypeptide(L)'
;EWKHSGKTVNLQLLFEKEVENIAFEFFGDKLEKQSDGRLLLKAEMPDGQWLYGFILSFGTGVEVIGPPYLRQVIADISKKIYKKYSSEEP
;
A
#
# COMPACT_ATOMS: atom_id res chain seq x y z
N GLU A 1 18.07 8.97 -2.65
CA GLU A 1 17.37 9.66 -1.54
C GLU A 1 15.87 9.61 -1.78
N TRP A 2 15.12 9.07 -0.82
CA TRP A 2 13.67 8.98 -0.94
C TRP A 2 13.07 10.37 -0.68
N LYS A 3 12.64 11.06 -1.74
CA LYS A 3 12.12 12.43 -1.67
C LYS A 3 10.75 12.43 -0.97
N HIS A 4 10.68 13.10 0.17
CA HIS A 4 9.42 13.44 0.85
C HIS A 4 8.93 14.77 0.28
N SER A 5 7.64 14.87 -0.08
CA SER A 5 7.09 16.11 -0.63
C SER A 5 6.84 17.19 0.44
N GLY A 6 7.00 16.87 1.73
CA GLY A 6 6.61 17.70 2.86
C GLY A 6 5.10 17.78 3.10
N LYS A 7 4.29 17.16 2.24
CA LYS A 7 2.83 17.05 2.38
C LYS A 7 2.46 15.68 2.94
N THR A 8 1.36 15.61 3.68
CA THR A 8 0.76 14.37 4.17
C THR A 8 -0.49 14.01 3.38
N VAL A 9 -0.85 12.73 3.40
CA VAL A 9 -2.07 12.19 2.81
C VAL A 9 -2.82 11.35 3.83
N ASN A 10 -4.14 11.52 3.89
CA ASN A 10 -5.04 10.64 4.63
C ASN A 10 -5.26 9.37 3.82
N LEU A 11 -4.67 8.29 4.29
CA LEU A 11 -4.59 7.00 3.63
C LEU A 11 -5.58 6.01 4.25
N GLN A 12 -6.20 5.21 3.39
CA GLN A 12 -6.96 4.02 3.77
C GLN A 12 -6.36 2.81 3.06
N LEU A 13 -5.82 1.87 3.85
CA LEU A 13 -5.29 0.61 3.35
C LEU A 13 -6.14 -0.53 3.89
N LEU A 14 -6.37 -1.53 3.06
CA LEU A 14 -7.00 -2.78 3.44
C LEU A 14 -5.98 -3.90 3.27
N PHE A 15 -5.67 -4.59 4.36
CA PHE A 15 -4.72 -5.70 4.38
C PHE A 15 -5.46 -7.02 4.36
N GLU A 16 -4.97 -7.93 3.53
CA GLU A 16 -5.43 -9.31 3.47
C GLU A 16 -5.00 -10.10 4.72
N LYS A 17 -5.73 -11.17 5.04
CA LYS A 17 -5.50 -11.97 6.25
C LYS A 17 -4.10 -12.58 6.30
N GLU A 18 -3.56 -12.91 5.14
CA GLU A 18 -2.26 -13.57 4.97
C GLU A 18 -1.11 -12.69 5.47
N VAL A 19 -1.29 -11.36 5.50
CA VAL A 19 -0.29 -10.40 5.99
C VAL A 19 -0.66 -9.80 7.35
N GLU A 20 -1.64 -10.37 8.07
CA GLU A 20 -2.13 -9.89 9.38
C GLU A 20 -1.00 -9.68 10.38
N ASN A 21 -0.13 -10.67 10.57
CA ASN A 21 1.01 -10.58 11.51
C ASN A 21 1.93 -9.40 11.19
N ILE A 22 2.28 -9.24 9.90
CA ILE A 22 3.16 -8.15 9.44
C ILE A 22 2.46 -6.81 9.62
N ALA A 23 1.18 -6.69 9.24
CA ALA A 23 0.42 -5.47 9.41
C ALA A 23 0.36 -5.04 10.89
N PHE A 24 0.12 -5.98 11.80
CA PHE A 24 0.12 -5.70 13.25
C PHE A 24 1.49 -5.26 13.77
N GLU A 25 2.60 -5.81 13.27
CA GLU A 25 3.95 -5.35 13.64
C GLU A 25 4.19 -3.87 13.27
N PHE A 26 3.63 -3.39 12.14
CA PHE A 26 3.78 -2.00 11.71
C PHE A 26 2.79 -1.04 12.36
N PHE A 27 1.54 -1.47 12.57
CA PHE A 27 0.43 -0.56 12.88
C PHE A 27 -0.26 -0.83 14.22
N GLY A 28 -0.10 -2.01 14.80
CA GLY A 28 -0.68 -2.39 16.09
C GLY A 28 -2.16 -2.06 16.18
N ASP A 29 -2.53 -1.35 17.25
CA ASP A 29 -3.91 -1.00 17.59
C ASP A 29 -4.58 -0.01 16.63
N LYS A 30 -3.86 0.50 15.62
CA LYS A 30 -4.44 1.35 14.56
C LYS A 30 -5.22 0.55 13.52
N LEU A 31 -5.14 -0.78 13.55
CA LEU A 31 -5.83 -1.66 12.62
C LEU A 31 -7.24 -2.00 13.13
N GLU A 32 -8.23 -1.77 12.28
CA GLU A 32 -9.61 -2.15 12.51
C GLU A 32 -9.90 -3.48 11.80
N LYS A 33 -10.16 -4.55 12.55
CA LYS A 33 -10.56 -5.85 11.97
C LYS A 33 -11.97 -5.77 11.40
N GLN A 34 -12.11 -6.11 10.12
CA GLN A 34 -13.37 -6.07 9.38
C GLN A 34 -14.15 -7.38 9.57
N SER A 35 -15.45 -7.37 9.24
CA SER A 35 -16.33 -8.56 9.39
C SER A 35 -15.90 -9.75 8.55
N ASP A 36 -15.23 -9.50 7.42
CA ASP A 36 -14.66 -10.53 6.56
C ASP A 36 -13.29 -11.02 7.06
N GLY A 37 -12.73 -10.39 8.11
CA GLY A 37 -11.46 -10.67 8.76
C GLY A 37 -10.24 -9.97 8.15
N ARG A 38 -10.40 -9.14 7.11
CA ARG A 38 -9.34 -8.23 6.65
C ARG A 38 -9.10 -7.10 7.66
N LEU A 39 -8.00 -6.37 7.51
CA LEU A 39 -7.62 -5.29 8.44
C LEU A 39 -7.62 -3.95 7.73
N LEU A 40 -8.44 -3.01 8.21
CA LEU A 40 -8.51 -1.66 7.68
C LEU A 40 -7.59 -0.75 8.50
N LEU A 41 -6.69 -0.05 7.83
CA LEU A 41 -5.91 1.03 8.40
C LEU A 41 -6.44 2.36 7.89
N LYS A 42 -6.60 3.32 8.81
CA LYS A 42 -6.77 4.75 8.49
C LYS A 42 -5.60 5.50 9.13
N ALA A 43 -4.77 6.15 8.33
CA ALA A 43 -3.58 6.83 8.83
C ALA A 43 -3.24 8.07 8.00
N GLU A 44 -2.60 9.04 8.62
CA GLU A 44 -1.97 10.15 7.92
C GLU A 44 -0.48 9.84 7.77
N MET A 45 0.02 9.85 6.53
CA MET A 45 1.41 9.55 6.21
C MET A 45 2.00 10.58 5.23
N PRO A 46 3.32 10.86 5.27
CA PRO A 46 3.95 11.72 4.27
C PRO A 46 3.75 11.21 2.83
N ASP A 47 3.28 12.06 1.92
CA ASP A 47 3.12 11.68 0.52
C ASP A 47 4.48 11.69 -0.21
N GLY A 48 4.70 10.70 -1.09
CA GLY A 48 5.90 10.58 -1.91
C GLY A 48 6.28 9.14 -2.23
N GLN A 49 7.41 8.99 -2.93
CA GLN A 49 7.89 7.70 -3.44
C GLN A 49 8.15 6.67 -2.34
N TRP A 50 8.53 7.11 -1.14
CA TRP A 50 8.73 6.23 0.01
C TRP A 50 7.43 5.50 0.38
N LEU A 51 6.30 6.21 0.38
CA LEU A 51 4.99 5.65 0.72
C LEU A 51 4.58 4.63 -0.34
N TYR A 52 4.85 4.92 -1.61
CA TYR A 52 4.50 4.01 -2.70
C TYR A 52 5.30 2.71 -2.61
N GLY A 53 6.61 2.81 -2.34
CA GLY A 53 7.48 1.67 -2.11
C GLY A 53 7.05 0.85 -0.88
N PHE A 54 6.68 1.54 0.20
CA PHE A 54 6.17 0.91 1.42
C PHE A 54 4.85 0.17 1.18
N ILE A 55 3.89 0.74 0.45
CA ILE A 55 2.65 0.04 0.09
C ILE A 55 2.99 -1.20 -0.76
N LEU A 56 3.84 -1.04 -1.77
CA LEU A 56 4.20 -2.13 -2.69
C LEU A 56 5.01 -3.26 -2.01
N SER A 57 5.66 -3.03 -0.88
CA SER A 57 6.41 -4.08 -0.17
C SER A 57 5.50 -5.17 0.41
N PHE A 58 4.20 -4.90 0.59
CA PHE A 58 3.21 -5.91 0.97
C PHE A 58 2.70 -6.74 -0.23
N GLY A 59 3.14 -6.42 -1.46
CA GLY A 59 2.74 -7.12 -2.67
C GLY A 59 1.22 -7.08 -2.89
N THR A 60 0.61 -8.23 -3.16
CA THR A 60 -0.84 -8.36 -3.33
C THR A 60 -1.60 -8.45 -2.01
N GLY A 61 -0.92 -8.45 -0.86
CA GLY A 61 -1.54 -8.51 0.46
C GLY A 61 -2.09 -7.18 0.97
N VAL A 62 -1.98 -6.11 0.19
CA VAL A 62 -2.53 -4.79 0.53
C VAL A 62 -3.25 -4.16 -0.65
N GLU A 63 -4.33 -3.45 -0.34
CA GLU A 63 -5.08 -2.65 -1.29
C GLU A 63 -5.21 -1.21 -0.81
N VAL A 64 -4.97 -0.23 -1.69
CA VAL A 64 -5.27 1.18 -1.43
C VAL A 64 -6.74 1.44 -1.68
N ILE A 65 -7.51 1.69 -0.62
CA ILE A 65 -8.93 2.07 -0.71
C ILE A 65 -9.05 3.56 -1.02
N GLY A 66 -8.22 4.39 -0.40
CA GLY A 66 -8.24 5.84 -0.61
C GLY A 66 -6.93 6.52 -0.18
N PRO A 67 -6.62 7.69 -0.76
CA PRO A 67 -7.44 8.44 -1.71
C PRO A 67 -7.34 7.90 -3.16
N PRO A 68 -8.30 8.23 -4.04
CA PRO A 68 -8.35 7.68 -5.40
C PRO A 68 -7.08 7.92 -6.24
N TYR A 69 -6.44 9.09 -6.09
CA TYR A 69 -5.22 9.38 -6.84
C TYR A 69 -4.08 8.42 -6.46
N LEU A 70 -3.98 8.05 -5.19
CA LEU A 70 -2.93 7.17 -4.71
C LEU A 70 -3.15 5.75 -5.22
N ARG A 71 -4.40 5.29 -5.24
CA ARG A 71 -4.78 4.03 -5.88
C ARG A 71 -4.34 3.99 -7.35
N GLN A 72 -4.54 5.08 -8.10
CA GLN A 72 -4.10 5.18 -9.50
C GLN A 72 -2.57 5.12 -9.61
N VAL A 73 -1.84 5.83 -8.75
CA VAL A 73 -0.37 5.82 -8.73
C VAL A 73 0.16 4.40 -8.49
N ILE A 74 -0.37 3.69 -7.49
CA ILE A 74 0.03 2.31 -7.21
C ILE A 74 -0.30 1.40 -8.39
N ALA A 75 -1.49 1.51 -8.99
CA ALA A 75 -1.88 0.72 -10.16
C ALA A 75 -0.92 0.94 -11.35
N ASP A 76 -0.51 2.17 -11.62
CA ASP A 76 0.41 2.50 -12.70
C ASP A 76 1.82 1.94 -12.45
N ILE A 77 2.30 2.00 -11.20
CA ILE A 77 3.59 1.40 -10.83
C ILE A 77 3.52 -0.12 -10.94
N SER A 78 2.47 -0.75 -10.40
CA SER A 78 2.25 -2.19 -10.50
C SER A 78 2.18 -2.67 -11.94
N LYS A 79 1.53 -1.93 -12.84
CA LYS A 79 1.51 -2.24 -14.28
C LYS A 79 2.91 -2.16 -14.91
N LYS A 80 3.74 -1.19 -14.52
CA LYS A 80 5.14 -1.10 -14.97
C LYS A 80 5.97 -2.27 -14.44
N ILE A 81 5.78 -2.66 -13.18
CA ILE A 81 6.41 -3.84 -12.57
C ILE A 81 6.00 -5.09 -13.35
N TYR A 82 4.70 -5.32 -13.53
CA TYR A 82 4.18 -6.44 -14.31
C TYR A 82 4.83 -6.52 -15.69
N LYS A 83 4.81 -5.43 -16.46
CA LYS A 83 5.44 -5.38 -17.79
C LYS A 83 6.93 -5.74 -17.77
N LYS A 84 7.69 -5.32 -16.76
CA LYS A 84 9.12 -5.66 -16.66
C LYS A 84 9.37 -7.16 -16.48
N TYR A 85 8.47 -7.87 -15.81
CA TYR A 85 8.64 -9.29 -15.49
C TYR A 85 7.78 -10.21 -16.38
N SER A 86 6.80 -9.67 -17.11
CA SER A 86 5.92 -10.42 -18.02
C SER A 86 6.38 -10.34 -19.48
N SER A 87 7.32 -9.45 -19.79
CA SER A 87 7.94 -9.44 -21.10
C SER A 87 8.98 -10.56 -21.11
N GLU A 88 8.69 -11.66 -21.79
CA GLU A 88 9.75 -12.50 -22.33
C GLU A 88 10.51 -11.63 -23.33
N GLU A 89 11.59 -10.98 -22.90
CA GLU A 89 12.65 -10.65 -23.86
C GLU A 89 13.35 -11.99 -24.18
N PRO A 90 13.44 -12.39 -25.47
CA PRO A 90 14.22 -13.56 -25.87
C PRO A 90 15.71 -13.40 -25.55
#